data_AF-A0A537VYZ3-F1
#
_entry.id   AF-A0A537VYZ3-F1
#
_cell.length_a   1.000
_cell.length_b   1.000
_cell.length_c   1.000
_cell.angle_alpha   90.00
_cell.angle_beta   90.00
_cell.angle_gamma   90.00
#
_symmetry.space_group_name_H-M   'P 1'
#
loop_
_entity.id
_entity.type
_entity.pdbx_description
1 polymer ?
#
loop_
_entity_poly.entity_id
_entity_poly.type
_entity_poly.pdbx_seq_one_letter_code
_entity_poly.pdbx_strand_id
1 'polypeptide(L)'
;MIVACALGTFAERETVGPLLLKASGEGYGGLPVVQLHTVERTAEFYAAGRLAYDGQGEPLKLEGPEEVAGFARRSGGRVLVVVPVKNAAQLGDAQGIESNYLGDNGRLALVLVGVGGPDSSKP
;
A
#
# COMPACT_ATOMS: atom_id res chain seq x y z
N MET A 1 -11.45 -36.84 -3.77
CA MET A 1 -12.23 -35.62 -4.08
C MET A 1 -11.28 -34.44 -3.93
N ILE A 2 -10.69 -33.96 -5.02
CA ILE A 2 -9.73 -32.84 -5.02
C ILE A 2 -10.43 -31.67 -5.70
N VAL A 3 -10.91 -30.72 -4.90
CA VAL A 3 -11.33 -29.40 -5.36
C VAL A 3 -10.21 -28.44 -4.97
N ALA A 4 -9.27 -28.18 -5.89
CA ALA A 4 -8.10 -27.34 -5.59
C ALA A 4 -7.72 -26.33 -6.68
N CYS A 5 -8.19 -26.45 -7.92
CA CYS A 5 -7.61 -25.63 -9.01
C CYS A 5 -8.40 -24.38 -9.42
N ALA A 6 -9.63 -24.16 -8.92
CA ALA A 6 -10.38 -22.96 -9.30
C ALA A 6 -10.22 -21.81 -8.27
N LEU A 7 -10.06 -22.12 -6.98
CA LEU A 7 -10.04 -21.11 -5.91
C LEU A 7 -8.78 -20.23 -5.90
N GLY A 8 -7.62 -20.75 -6.32
CA GLY A 8 -6.36 -20.00 -6.33
C GLY A 8 -6.40 -18.76 -7.22
N THR A 9 -6.92 -18.89 -8.45
CA THR A 9 -6.99 -17.77 -9.40
C THR A 9 -8.01 -16.69 -9.00
N PHE A 10 -9.07 -17.05 -8.25
CA PHE A 10 -10.03 -16.08 -7.73
C PHE A 10 -9.51 -15.38 -6.45
N ALA A 11 -8.87 -16.11 -5.53
CA ALA A 11 -8.30 -15.54 -4.32
C ALA A 11 -7.13 -14.57 -4.59
N GLU A 12 -6.36 -14.80 -5.66
CA GLU A 12 -5.31 -13.88 -6.12
C GLU A 12 -5.87 -12.51 -6.55
N ARG A 13 -7.11 -12.46 -7.05
CA ARG A 13 -7.79 -11.22 -7.44
C ARG A 13 -8.49 -10.52 -6.28
N GLU A 14 -8.84 -11.26 -5.24
CA GLU A 14 -9.56 -10.71 -4.09
C GLU A 14 -8.63 -10.19 -2.99
N THR A 15 -7.43 -10.74 -2.84
CA THR A 15 -6.55 -10.42 -1.71
C THR A 15 -5.36 -9.57 -2.11
N VAL A 16 -4.82 -8.80 -1.16
CA VAL A 16 -3.61 -7.99 -1.38
C VAL A 16 -2.31 -8.80 -1.15
N GLY A 17 -2.43 -10.04 -0.66
CA GLY A 17 -1.31 -10.89 -0.28
C GLY A 17 -0.24 -11.07 -1.36
N PRO A 18 -0.60 -11.48 -2.60
CA PRO A 18 0.36 -11.62 -3.68
C PRO A 18 1.13 -10.32 -4.00
N LEU A 19 0.46 -9.16 -3.96
CA LEU A 19 1.08 -7.86 -4.19
C LEU A 19 2.10 -7.53 -3.10
N LEU A 20 1.74 -7.77 -1.84
CA LEU A 20 2.61 -7.53 -0.69
C LEU A 20 3.80 -8.47 -0.64
N LEU A 21 3.63 -9.74 -1.03
CA LEU A 21 4.73 -10.71 -1.14
C LEU A 21 5.69 -10.32 -2.27
N LYS A 22 5.17 -9.90 -3.43
CA LYS A 22 5.97 -9.38 -4.54
C LYS A 22 6.80 -8.17 -4.10
N ALA A 23 6.17 -7.17 -3.48
CA ALA A 23 6.86 -5.98 -2.99
C ALA A 23 7.94 -6.32 -1.93
N SER A 24 7.70 -7.30 -1.07
CA SER A 24 8.72 -7.79 -0.13
C SER A 24 9.92 -8.39 -0.85
N GLY A 25 9.69 -9.18 -1.91
CA GLY A 25 10.77 -9.72 -2.77
C GLY A 25 11.56 -8.65 -3.52
N GLU A 26 10.95 -7.49 -3.80
CA GLU A 26 11.58 -6.32 -4.41
C GLU A 26 12.32 -5.42 -3.39
N GLY A 27 12.34 -5.80 -2.11
CA GLY A 27 13.06 -5.06 -1.05
C GLY A 27 12.21 -4.06 -0.28
N TYR A 28 10.91 -4.00 -0.50
CA TYR A 28 9.99 -3.10 0.22
C TYR A 28 9.34 -3.75 1.45
N GLY A 29 9.80 -4.94 1.86
CA GLY A 29 9.19 -5.72 2.94
C GLY A 29 9.25 -5.03 4.32
N GLY A 30 10.20 -4.12 4.53
CA GLY A 30 10.34 -3.35 5.77
C GLY A 30 9.55 -2.04 5.80
N LEU A 31 8.89 -1.65 4.70
CA LEU A 31 8.16 -0.39 4.67
C LEU A 31 6.79 -0.52 5.37
N PRO A 32 6.34 0.52 6.08
CA PRO A 32 5.01 0.56 6.65
C PRO A 32 3.95 0.49 5.54
N VAL A 33 2.79 -0.08 5.86
CA VAL A 33 1.66 -0.27 4.95
C VAL A 33 0.47 0.50 5.48
N VAL A 34 -0.16 1.32 4.64
CA VAL A 34 -1.42 2.03 4.94
C VAL A 34 -2.46 1.73 3.87
N GLN A 35 -3.71 2.03 4.17
CA GLN A 35 -4.82 1.82 3.24
C GLN A 35 -5.45 3.16 2.88
N LEU A 36 -5.80 3.35 1.61
CA LEU A 36 -6.37 4.58 1.09
C LEU A 36 -7.73 4.29 0.48
N HIS A 37 -8.77 5.00 0.94
CA HIS A 37 -10.18 4.84 0.52
C HIS A 37 -10.80 3.45 0.77
N THR A 38 -10.11 2.56 1.48
CA THR A 38 -10.58 1.19 1.70
C THR A 38 -10.01 0.58 2.97
N VAL A 39 -10.68 -0.46 3.48
CA VAL A 39 -10.16 -1.37 4.50
C VAL A 39 -10.17 -2.77 3.91
N GLU A 40 -8.98 -3.26 3.60
CA GLU A 40 -8.66 -4.59 3.13
C GLU A 40 -8.05 -5.35 4.32
N ARG A 41 -8.82 -6.29 4.89
CA ARG A 41 -8.42 -7.01 6.11
C ARG A 41 -7.41 -8.12 5.85
N THR A 42 -7.27 -8.64 4.62
CA THR A 42 -6.25 -9.65 4.36
C THR A 42 -4.83 -9.10 4.50
N ALA A 43 -4.65 -7.77 4.37
CA ALA A 43 -3.42 -7.07 4.65
C ALA A 43 -2.86 -7.37 6.05
N GLU A 44 -3.72 -7.61 7.04
CA GLU A 44 -3.29 -7.91 8.43
C GLU A 44 -2.40 -9.16 8.50
N PHE A 45 -2.62 -10.14 7.61
CA PHE A 45 -1.83 -11.38 7.56
C PHE A 45 -0.52 -11.22 6.78
N TYR A 46 -0.54 -10.45 5.69
CA TYR A 46 0.61 -10.31 4.77
C TYR A 46 1.47 -9.06 5.02
N ALA A 47 1.01 -8.17 5.89
CA ALA A 47 1.70 -6.99 6.38
C ALA A 47 1.76 -6.97 7.92
N ALA A 48 1.75 -8.14 8.56
CA ALA A 48 1.94 -8.25 10.00
C ALA A 48 3.22 -7.51 10.44
N GLY A 49 3.10 -6.69 11.48
CA GLY A 49 4.20 -5.87 12.01
C GLY A 49 4.55 -4.62 11.21
N ARG A 50 3.89 -4.37 10.07
CA ARG A 50 4.11 -3.18 9.23
C ARG A 50 2.82 -2.47 8.80
N LEU A 51 1.66 -3.12 8.89
CA LEU A 51 0.36 -2.48 8.70
C LEU A 51 0.12 -1.45 9.82
N ALA A 52 -0.27 -0.25 9.43
CA ALA A 52 -0.65 0.79 10.37
C ALA A 52 -2.06 0.55 10.91
N TYR A 53 -2.25 0.86 12.18
CA TYR A 53 -3.53 0.78 12.87
C TYR A 53 -3.88 2.13 13.48
N ASP A 54 -5.17 2.41 13.61
CA ASP A 54 -5.66 3.60 14.29
C ASP A 54 -5.67 3.41 15.82
N GLY A 55 -6.15 4.43 16.54
CA GLY A 55 -6.22 4.40 18.01
C GLY A 55 -7.24 3.41 18.57
N GLN A 56 -8.07 2.78 17.74
CA GLN A 56 -9.02 1.73 18.13
C GLN A 56 -8.52 0.33 17.78
N GLY A 57 -7.33 0.22 17.17
CA GLY A 57 -6.78 -1.06 16.74
C GLY A 57 -7.34 -1.57 15.42
N GLU A 58 -8.04 -0.74 14.64
CA GLU A 58 -8.47 -1.08 13.29
C GLU A 58 -7.41 -0.68 12.26
N PRO A 59 -7.30 -1.37 11.10
CA PRO A 59 -6.38 -0.96 10.05
C PRO A 59 -6.60 0.50 9.66
N LEU A 60 -5.51 1.28 9.65
CA LEU A 60 -5.55 2.71 9.38
C LEU A 60 -5.97 2.96 7.93
N LYS A 61 -7.18 3.49 7.78
CA LYS A 61 -7.70 4.01 6.51
C LYS A 61 -7.46 5.50 6.43
N LEU A 62 -6.81 5.92 5.35
CA LEU A 62 -6.61 7.30 4.95
C LEU A 62 -7.61 7.68 3.87
N GLU A 63 -7.96 8.95 3.81
CA GLU A 63 -8.99 9.49 2.91
C GLU A 63 -8.41 10.33 1.76
N GLY A 64 -7.08 10.54 1.72
CA GLY A 64 -6.49 11.29 0.62
C GLY A 64 -4.96 11.26 0.54
N PRO A 65 -4.38 11.75 -0.59
CA PRO A 65 -2.94 11.82 -0.80
C PRO A 65 -2.20 12.64 0.27
N GLU A 66 -2.81 13.71 0.78
CA GLU A 66 -2.19 14.55 1.81
C GLU A 66 -1.97 13.79 3.11
N GLU A 67 -2.93 12.94 3.50
CA GLU A 67 -2.81 12.09 4.69
C GLU A 67 -1.75 11.01 4.50
N VAL A 68 -1.68 10.41 3.30
CA VAL A 68 -0.62 9.48 2.92
C VAL A 68 0.75 10.15 3.02
N ALA A 69 0.89 11.35 2.46
CA ALA A 69 2.12 12.13 2.55
C ALA A 69 2.48 12.45 4.00
N GLY A 70 1.51 12.89 4.79
CA GLY A 70 1.68 13.14 6.22
C GLY A 70 2.15 11.90 6.98
N PHE A 71 1.56 10.74 6.69
CA PHE A 71 1.99 9.47 7.27
C PHE A 71 3.40 9.08 6.84
N ALA A 72 3.72 9.19 5.55
CA ALA A 72 5.04 8.89 5.00
C ALA A 72 6.12 9.75 5.67
N ARG A 73 5.88 11.06 5.85
CA ARG A 73 6.82 11.98 6.54
C ARG A 73 7.12 11.54 7.97
N ARG A 74 6.11 11.09 8.71
CA ARG A 74 6.28 10.60 10.10
C ARG A 74 6.95 9.22 10.16
N SER A 75 6.95 8.47 9.06
CA SER A 75 7.38 7.07 9.01
C SER A 75 8.68 6.85 8.24
N GLY A 76 9.52 7.90 8.13
CA GLY A 76 10.83 7.81 7.48
C GLY A 76 10.84 8.07 5.96
N GLY A 77 9.77 8.68 5.44
CA GLY A 77 9.72 9.24 4.09
C GLY A 77 9.17 8.32 3.00
N ARG A 78 8.93 7.04 3.30
CA ARG A 78 8.35 6.07 2.34
C ARG A 78 7.32 5.16 2.98
N VAL A 79 6.28 4.83 2.22
CA VAL A 79 5.17 3.98 2.66
C VAL A 79 4.62 3.18 1.48
N LEU A 80 4.13 1.97 1.73
CA LEU A 80 3.33 1.20 0.79
C LEU A 80 1.85 1.51 1.00
N VAL A 81 1.13 1.80 -0.07
CA VAL A 81 -0.28 2.18 -0.04
C VAL A 81 -1.10 1.14 -0.78
N VAL A 82 -2.08 0.56 -0.09
CA VAL A 82 -3.14 -0.26 -0.68
C VAL A 82 -4.30 0.66 -1.02
N VAL A 83 -4.72 0.69 -2.29
CA VAL A 83 -5.74 1.63 -2.78
C VAL A 83 -6.61 0.97 -3.84
N PRO A 84 -7.92 1.25 -3.94
CA PRO A 84 -8.71 0.82 -5.10
C PRO A 84 -8.08 1.30 -6.41
N VAL A 85 -8.02 0.43 -7.42
CA VAL A 85 -7.37 0.75 -8.72
C VAL A 85 -7.90 2.05 -9.33
N LYS A 86 -9.22 2.27 -9.26
CA LYS A 86 -9.89 3.49 -9.75
C LYS A 86 -9.40 4.78 -9.08
N ASN A 87 -8.79 4.68 -7.90
CA ASN A 87 -8.29 5.78 -7.10
C ASN A 87 -6.75 5.85 -7.11
N ALA A 88 -6.03 4.94 -7.76
CA ALA A 88 -4.57 4.91 -7.71
C ALA A 88 -3.91 6.15 -8.34
N ALA A 89 -4.50 6.68 -9.42
CA ALA A 89 -3.95 7.81 -10.18
C ALA A 89 -3.77 9.08 -9.32
N GLN A 90 -4.65 9.31 -8.33
CA GLN A 90 -4.57 10.50 -7.46
C GLN A 90 -3.25 10.62 -6.68
N LEU A 91 -2.53 9.50 -6.47
CA LEU A 91 -1.23 9.50 -5.79
C LEU A 91 -0.10 9.96 -6.71
N GLY A 92 -0.26 9.82 -8.03
CA GLY A 92 0.67 10.35 -9.04
C GLY A 92 0.45 11.82 -9.34
N ASP A 93 -0.79 12.30 -9.20
CA ASP A 93 -1.16 13.69 -9.50
C ASP A 93 -0.91 14.64 -8.31
N ALA A 94 -0.66 14.10 -7.12
CA ALA A 94 -0.49 14.88 -5.90
C ALA A 94 0.89 15.54 -5.82
N GLN A 95 0.91 16.86 -5.63
CA GLN A 95 2.15 17.62 -5.51
C GLN A 95 2.97 17.21 -4.27
N GLY A 96 4.29 17.06 -4.44
CA GLY A 96 5.20 16.75 -3.33
C GLY A 96 5.17 15.29 -2.89
N ILE A 97 4.57 14.43 -3.71
CA ILE A 97 4.61 12.97 -3.58
C ILE A 97 5.32 12.40 -4.81
N GLU A 98 6.26 11.49 -4.60
CA GLU A 98 6.69 10.56 -5.62
C GLU A 98 5.90 9.26 -5.46
N SER A 99 5.28 8.78 -6.53
CA SER A 99 4.60 7.49 -6.51
C SER A 99 5.15 6.55 -7.56
N ASN A 100 5.26 5.28 -7.20
CA ASN A 100 5.65 4.20 -8.09
C ASN A 100 4.63 3.06 -7.97
N TYR A 101 3.97 2.74 -9.08
CA TYR A 101 2.96 1.70 -9.15
C TYR A 101 3.62 0.32 -9.22
N LEU A 102 3.43 -0.52 -8.19
CA LEU A 102 4.09 -1.84 -8.12
C LEU A 102 3.26 -2.97 -8.75
N GLY A 103 1.95 -2.75 -8.89
CA GLY A 103 1.01 -3.67 -9.52
C GLY A 103 -0.39 -3.60 -8.90
N ASP A 104 -1.32 -4.35 -9.49
CA ASP A 104 -2.68 -4.52 -8.98
C ASP A 104 -3.22 -5.93 -9.24
N ASN A 105 -4.35 -6.21 -8.61
CA ASN A 105 -5.11 -7.45 -8.78
C ASN A 105 -6.47 -7.24 -9.47
N GLY A 106 -6.66 -6.11 -10.14
CA GLY A 106 -7.92 -5.68 -10.76
C GLY A 106 -8.90 -4.95 -9.82
N ARG A 107 -8.76 -5.10 -8.50
CA ARG A 107 -9.57 -4.38 -7.50
C ARG A 107 -8.74 -3.36 -6.71
N LEU A 108 -7.57 -3.79 -6.26
CA LEU A 108 -6.65 -3.03 -5.44
C LEU A 108 -5.30 -2.93 -6.13
N ALA A 109 -4.70 -1.74 -6.08
CA ALA A 109 -3.34 -1.47 -6.46
C ALA A 109 -2.46 -1.38 -5.20
N LEU A 110 -1.20 -1.76 -5.35
CA LEU A 110 -0.14 -1.48 -4.40
C LEU A 110 0.79 -0.41 -5.00
N VAL A 111 0.89 0.72 -4.30
CA VAL A 111 1.68 1.86 -4.75
C VAL A 111 2.73 2.18 -3.70
N LEU A 112 3.99 2.28 -4.11
CA LEU A 112 5.04 2.87 -3.28
C LEU A 112 4.88 4.38 -3.33
N VAL A 113 4.76 5.00 -2.17
CA VAL A 113 4.70 6.45 -2.03
C VAL A 113 5.92 6.93 -1.24
N GLY A 114 6.66 7.84 -1.86
CA GLY A 114 7.74 8.60 -1.26
C GLY A 114 7.34 10.07 -1.09
N VAL A 115 7.81 10.67 -0.02
CA VAL A 115 7.80 12.12 0.17
C VAL A 115 9.25 12.53 0.32
N GLY A 116 9.69 13.52 -0.46
CA GLY A 116 11.07 14.00 -0.41
C GLY A 116 11.49 14.28 1.04
N GLY A 117 12.50 13.54 1.51
CA GLY A 117 13.25 13.93 2.71
C GLY A 117 14.05 15.21 2.43
N PRO A 118 14.48 15.95 3.46
CA PRO A 118 15.20 17.22 3.31
C PRO A 118 16.63 16.99 2.78
N ASP A 119 16.80 16.63 1.51
CA ASP A 119 18.04 16.84 0.75
C ASP A 119 17.87 16.36 -0.71
N SER A 120 17.52 17.30 -1.58
CA SER A 120 17.92 17.28 -3.02
C SER A 120 17.87 18.70 -3.59
N SER A 121 18.23 19.70 -2.78
CA SER A 121 18.54 21.03 -3.27
C SER A 121 19.56 21.69 -2.35
N LYS A 122 20.85 21.45 -2.63
CA LYS A 122 21.92 22.38 -2.30
C LYS A 122 23.22 22.03 -3.04
N PRO A 123 24.08 23.01 -3.39
CA PRO A 123 23.84 24.39 -3.80
C PRO A 123 23.80 24.57 -5.32
#